data_AF-A0AAU7U4Y1-F1
#
_entry.id   AF-A0AAU7U4Y1-F1
#
_cell.length_a   1.000
_cell.length_b   1.000
_cell.length_c   1.000
_cell.angle_alpha   90.00
_cell.angle_beta   90.00
_cell.angle_gamma   90.00
#
_symmetry.space_group_name_H-M   'P 1'
#
loop_
_entity.id
_entity.type
_entity.pdbx_description
1 polymer ?
#
loop_
_entity_poly.entity_id
_entity_poly.type
_entity_poly.pdbx_seq_one_letter_code
_entity_poly.pdbx_strand_id
1 'polypeptide(L)'
;MLLLTGLGLAGGGGPTGMQLGGPVSRADATMTALTTDASGAPVVAWVELSPAQGRPYGHLHAARWDGGQWQPLGGILNENVVHNAWQLSAVRGPDGQPWLGWAEDAGTAHVDSYLISRWDGHAWSSPGTYAVRRNLSDAGKSRAFTVTNDNTPYLTWTNIYFPGAYAQVVQPFSWQGVRWAENDPPLNHSLKSAAFFPAAARGPDGQVYTAWLEGDVARSNVFVSRRAADGRWTPVGGALNVRPNTYTFDPQLAVGAQGPVAAWLEDQNGLDTVFVKRWTGQQWTSLGSALNVMPGTLAERPNLALDAAGRPLVAWVEGRGGGPRRVYAKRWDGQRWNVLGGGPLNLAAGHDASSASVTVDAAGRAVVAWCERTGTRRDVIVKRFAP
;
A
#
# COMPACT_ATOMS: atom_id res chain seq x y z
N MET A 1 0.06 -43.78 -37.30
CA MET A 1 -1.20 -43.50 -36.58
C MET A 1 -0.84 -42.75 -35.31
N LEU A 2 -1.49 -41.62 -35.07
CA LEU A 2 -1.11 -40.52 -34.18
C LEU A 2 -0.92 -40.89 -32.69
N LEU A 3 -0.01 -40.16 -32.04
CA LEU A 3 0.12 -39.97 -30.59
C LEU A 3 -1.11 -39.28 -29.99
N LEU A 4 -1.42 -39.59 -28.72
CA LEU A 4 -1.95 -38.62 -27.73
C LEU A 4 -1.78 -39.20 -26.31
N THR A 5 -0.64 -38.93 -25.68
CA THR A 5 -0.46 -39.06 -24.22
C THR A 5 -0.96 -37.77 -23.58
N GLY A 6 -2.13 -37.83 -22.95
CA GLY A 6 -2.66 -36.75 -22.14
C GLY A 6 -1.82 -36.55 -20.88
N LEU A 7 -1.10 -35.43 -20.81
CA LEU A 7 -0.56 -34.91 -19.57
C LEU A 7 -1.72 -34.38 -18.73
N GLY A 8 -2.04 -35.08 -17.64
CA GLY A 8 -2.94 -34.58 -16.61
C GLY A 8 -2.32 -33.37 -15.93
N LEU A 9 -2.94 -32.20 -16.12
CA LEU A 9 -2.71 -31.03 -15.28
C LEU A 9 -3.20 -31.38 -13.87
N ALA A 10 -2.26 -31.64 -12.96
CA ALA A 10 -2.53 -31.63 -11.53
C ALA A 10 -2.82 -30.18 -11.11
N GLY A 11 -4.09 -29.79 -11.19
CA GLY A 11 -4.62 -28.58 -10.58
C GLY A 11 -4.59 -28.71 -9.07
N GLY A 12 -3.47 -28.34 -8.45
CA GLY A 12 -3.39 -28.13 -7.00
C GLY A 12 -4.23 -26.91 -6.65
N GLY A 13 -5.50 -27.12 -6.29
CA GLY A 13 -6.38 -26.07 -5.80
C GLY A 13 -5.77 -25.42 -4.57
N GLY A 14 -5.31 -24.17 -4.69
CA GLY A 14 -4.89 -23.37 -3.55
C GLY A 14 -6.03 -23.23 -2.54
N PRO A 15 -5.73 -22.89 -1.26
CA PRO A 15 -6.76 -22.78 -0.23
C PRO A 15 -7.86 -21.82 -0.69
N THR A 16 -9.10 -22.31 -0.74
CA THR A 16 -10.28 -21.50 -1.03
C THR A 16 -10.44 -20.47 0.08
N GLY A 17 -10.28 -19.18 -0.26
CA GLY A 17 -10.39 -18.10 0.73
C GLY A 17 -11.78 -18.05 1.34
N MET A 18 -11.85 -17.96 2.67
CA MET A 18 -13.08 -17.71 3.40
C MET A 18 -13.43 -16.22 3.26
N GLN A 19 -14.58 -15.91 2.67
CA GLN A 19 -15.10 -14.55 2.66
C GLN A 19 -15.49 -14.16 4.09
N LEU A 20 -14.92 -13.06 4.59
CA LEU A 20 -15.27 -12.50 5.90
C LEU A 20 -16.48 -11.54 5.82
N GLY A 21 -17.18 -11.54 4.68
CA GLY A 21 -17.99 -10.41 4.24
C GLY A 21 -17.11 -9.18 3.95
N GLY A 22 -17.77 -8.04 3.72
CA GLY A 22 -17.16 -6.73 3.96
C GLY A 22 -17.62 -6.19 5.31
N PRO A 23 -16.96 -5.16 5.87
CA PRO A 23 -17.70 -4.21 6.69
C PRO A 23 -18.90 -3.69 5.89
N VAL A 24 -20.00 -3.33 6.55
CA VAL A 24 -21.23 -2.90 5.85
C VAL A 24 -20.97 -1.57 5.12
N SER A 25 -20.49 -1.62 3.87
CA SER A 25 -20.43 -0.46 2.98
C SER A 25 -21.84 -0.03 2.64
N ARG A 26 -22.15 1.24 2.88
CA ARG A 26 -23.51 1.78 2.67
C ARG A 26 -23.61 2.54 1.36
N ALA A 27 -22.47 2.90 0.77
CA ALA A 27 -22.36 3.58 -0.52
C ALA A 27 -21.25 2.98 -1.39
N ASP A 28 -20.96 3.62 -2.54
CA ASP A 28 -19.91 3.18 -3.47
C ASP A 28 -18.52 3.25 -2.84
N ALA A 29 -17.93 2.09 -2.56
CA ALA A 29 -16.58 1.98 -2.03
C ALA A 29 -15.52 2.25 -3.12
N THR A 30 -14.56 3.11 -2.82
CA THR A 30 -13.53 3.57 -3.78
C THR A 30 -12.12 3.15 -3.40
N MET A 31 -11.84 2.95 -2.12
CA MET A 31 -10.51 2.61 -1.61
C MET A 31 -10.57 1.65 -0.43
N THR A 32 -9.55 0.80 -0.28
CA THR A 32 -9.32 -0.01 0.92
C THR A 32 -7.87 0.09 1.39
N ALA A 33 -7.66 -0.02 2.69
CA ALA A 33 -6.35 -0.27 3.30
C ALA A 33 -6.51 -1.27 4.47
N LEU A 34 -5.58 -2.21 4.57
CA LEU A 34 -5.59 -3.26 5.60
C LEU A 34 -4.40 -3.11 6.53
N THR A 35 -4.64 -3.41 7.81
CA THR A 35 -3.62 -3.59 8.84
C THR A 35 -4.16 -4.58 9.88
N THR A 36 -3.45 -4.76 10.99
CA THR A 36 -3.94 -5.52 12.14
C THR A 36 -3.85 -4.69 13.42
N ASP A 37 -4.65 -5.08 14.41
CA ASP A 37 -4.62 -4.49 15.75
C ASP A 37 -3.60 -5.17 16.69
N ALA A 38 -3.64 -4.82 17.98
CA ALA A 38 -2.73 -5.36 18.98
C ALA A 38 -2.87 -6.88 19.15
N SER A 39 -4.07 -7.43 18.99
CA SER A 39 -4.33 -8.88 19.00
C SER A 39 -3.96 -9.59 17.69
N GLY A 40 -3.58 -8.82 16.66
CA GLY A 40 -3.35 -9.29 15.30
C GLY A 40 -4.64 -9.62 14.55
N ALA A 41 -5.78 -9.10 15.00
CA ALA A 41 -7.04 -9.17 14.29
C ALA A 41 -7.03 -8.20 13.10
N PRO A 42 -7.61 -8.57 11.94
CA PRO A 42 -7.70 -7.69 10.79
C PRO A 42 -8.47 -6.40 11.09
N VAL A 43 -7.91 -5.28 10.64
CA VAL A 43 -8.55 -3.97 10.61
C VAL A 43 -8.57 -3.50 9.16
N VAL A 44 -9.75 -3.18 8.65
CA VAL A 44 -9.95 -2.62 7.32
C VAL A 44 -10.42 -1.18 7.45
N ALA A 45 -9.79 -0.29 6.71
CA ALA A 45 -10.28 1.05 6.45
C ALA A 45 -10.73 1.16 5.00
N TRP A 46 -11.78 1.93 4.75
CA TRP A 46 -12.30 2.15 3.40
C TRP A 46 -12.85 3.56 3.22
N VAL A 47 -12.86 4.01 1.98
CA VAL A 47 -13.56 5.24 1.57
C VAL A 47 -14.81 4.85 0.79
N GLU A 48 -15.96 5.43 1.13
CA GLU A 48 -17.20 5.31 0.36
C GLU A 48 -17.81 6.67 0.01
N LEU A 49 -18.57 6.74 -1.08
CA LEU A 49 -19.20 7.96 -1.58
C LEU A 49 -20.59 8.18 -0.95
N SER A 50 -20.62 8.68 0.29
CA SER A 50 -21.86 8.92 1.03
C SER A 50 -22.35 10.37 0.95
N PRO A 51 -23.68 10.60 1.03
CA PRO A 51 -24.25 11.93 0.90
C PRO A 51 -23.95 12.81 2.13
N ALA A 52 -23.50 14.04 1.89
CA ALA A 52 -23.53 15.14 2.85
C ALA A 52 -23.92 16.43 2.13
N GLN A 53 -24.74 17.28 2.76
CA GLN A 53 -25.18 18.56 2.17
C GLN A 53 -25.68 18.47 0.70
N GLY A 54 -26.39 17.39 0.34
CA GLY A 54 -26.98 17.23 -0.99
C GLY A 54 -26.03 16.77 -2.11
N ARG A 55 -24.77 16.42 -1.82
CA ARG A 55 -23.84 15.81 -2.79
C ARG A 55 -23.00 14.67 -2.17
N PRO A 56 -22.46 13.73 -2.96
CA PRO A 56 -21.63 12.65 -2.42
C PRO A 56 -20.21 13.16 -2.08
N TYR A 57 -19.65 12.67 -0.98
CA TYR A 57 -18.26 12.89 -0.59
C TYR A 57 -17.59 11.57 -0.20
N GLY A 58 -16.28 11.48 -0.39
CA GLY A 58 -15.47 10.36 0.08
C GLY A 58 -15.35 10.36 1.61
N HIS A 59 -16.18 9.57 2.29
CA HIS A 59 -16.12 9.39 3.74
C HIS A 59 -15.26 8.20 4.10
N LEU A 60 -14.31 8.42 5.01
CA LEU A 60 -13.40 7.41 5.55
C LEU A 60 -14.06 6.71 6.74
N HIS A 61 -14.00 5.38 6.72
CA HIS A 61 -14.49 4.50 7.77
C HIS A 61 -13.43 3.45 8.11
N ALA A 62 -13.57 2.83 9.29
CA ALA A 62 -12.75 1.69 9.69
C ALA A 62 -13.56 0.67 10.50
N ALA A 63 -13.16 -0.60 10.42
CA ALA A 63 -13.76 -1.69 11.17
C ALA A 63 -12.73 -2.77 11.52
N ARG A 64 -12.96 -3.46 12.63
CA ARG A 64 -12.15 -4.56 13.16
C ARG A 64 -12.90 -5.88 13.09
N TRP A 65 -12.25 -6.94 12.65
CA TRP A 65 -12.81 -8.29 12.71
C TRP A 65 -12.72 -8.87 14.11
N ASP A 66 -13.83 -9.29 14.71
CA ASP A 66 -13.85 -9.85 16.07
C ASP A 66 -13.74 -11.38 16.13
N GLY A 67 -13.78 -12.07 14.99
CA GLY A 67 -13.86 -13.53 14.90
C GLY A 67 -15.09 -14.03 14.16
N GLY A 68 -16.19 -13.26 14.19
CA GLY A 68 -17.43 -13.57 13.50
C GLY A 68 -18.06 -12.41 12.73
N GLN A 69 -17.82 -11.16 13.15
CA GLN A 69 -18.37 -9.95 12.52
C GLN A 69 -17.38 -8.78 12.50
N TRP A 70 -17.65 -7.81 11.63
CA TRP A 70 -16.93 -6.54 11.59
C TRP A 70 -17.54 -5.55 12.57
N GLN A 71 -16.74 -5.11 13.54
CA GLN A 71 -17.08 -4.09 14.52
C GLN A 71 -16.58 -2.72 14.03
N PRO A 72 -17.45 -1.70 13.89
CA PRO A 72 -17.02 -0.36 13.52
C PRO A 72 -16.00 0.21 14.52
N LEU A 73 -14.94 0.82 14.00
CA LEU A 73 -13.99 1.60 14.78
C LEU A 73 -14.33 3.08 14.61
N GLY A 74 -15.34 3.55 15.34
CA GLY A 74 -15.86 4.92 15.24
C GLY A 74 -16.89 5.13 14.13
N GLY A 75 -17.08 6.40 13.75
CA GLY A 75 -18.02 6.84 12.71
C GLY A 75 -17.33 7.22 11.39
N ILE A 76 -17.73 8.36 10.83
CA ILE A 76 -16.99 9.00 9.73
C ILE A 76 -15.72 9.62 10.32
N LEU A 77 -14.55 9.27 9.77
CA LEU A 77 -13.24 9.64 10.32
C LEU A 77 -12.63 10.90 9.71
N ASN A 78 -13.27 11.45 8.67
CA ASN A 78 -12.92 12.74 8.09
C ASN A 78 -12.77 13.82 9.17
N GLU A 79 -11.83 14.75 8.98
CA GLU A 79 -11.80 15.97 9.79
C GLU A 79 -13.03 16.83 9.48
N ASN A 80 -13.43 16.85 8.20
CA ASN A 80 -14.65 17.51 7.76
C ASN A 80 -15.46 16.60 6.83
N VAL A 81 -16.72 16.35 7.17
CA VAL A 81 -17.64 15.50 6.41
C VAL A 81 -17.98 16.03 5.02
N VAL A 82 -17.62 17.28 4.69
CA VAL A 82 -17.73 17.81 3.32
C VAL A 82 -16.39 17.86 2.57
N HIS A 83 -15.38 17.15 3.05
CA HIS A 83 -14.13 16.94 2.34
C HIS A 83 -14.06 15.50 1.85
N ASN A 84 -13.38 15.29 0.72
CA ASN A 84 -13.15 13.95 0.18
C ASN A 84 -11.89 13.36 0.80
N ALA A 85 -11.99 12.14 1.34
CA ALA A 85 -10.84 11.34 1.73
C ALA A 85 -10.27 10.57 0.52
N TRP A 86 -8.94 10.58 0.36
CA TRP A 86 -8.23 9.89 -0.74
C TRP A 86 -6.81 9.52 -0.33
N GLN A 87 -6.10 8.72 -1.14
CA GLN A 87 -4.75 8.21 -0.83
C GLN A 87 -4.65 7.54 0.55
N LEU A 88 -5.67 6.74 0.87
CA LEU A 88 -5.76 5.99 2.12
C LEU A 88 -4.61 4.99 2.26
N SER A 89 -4.03 4.95 3.45
CA SER A 89 -2.99 4.00 3.86
C SER A 89 -3.21 3.60 5.32
N ALA A 90 -2.79 2.38 5.66
CA ALA A 90 -2.90 1.83 7.01
C ALA A 90 -1.57 1.20 7.42
N VAL A 91 -1.15 1.46 8.66
CA VAL A 91 0.11 0.95 9.24
C VAL A 91 -0.16 0.41 10.63
N ARG A 92 0.53 -0.66 11.03
CA ARG A 92 0.52 -1.16 12.41
C ARG A 92 1.63 -0.47 13.22
N GLY A 93 1.25 0.23 14.27
CA GLY A 93 2.17 0.83 15.24
C GLY A 93 2.98 -0.24 15.99
N PRO A 94 4.13 0.13 16.59
CA PRO A 94 4.86 -0.76 17.50
C PRO A 94 4.04 -1.24 18.71
N ASP A 95 3.12 -0.42 19.20
CA ASP A 95 2.10 -0.79 20.22
C ASP A 95 1.06 -1.80 19.71
N GLY A 96 1.11 -2.12 18.42
CA GLY A 96 0.18 -2.99 17.74
C GLY A 96 -1.11 -2.31 17.29
N GLN A 97 -1.34 -1.04 17.62
CA GLN A 97 -2.57 -0.37 17.24
C GLN A 97 -2.56 0.08 15.78
N PRO A 98 -3.74 0.16 15.14
CA PRO A 98 -3.85 0.63 13.77
C PRO A 98 -3.67 2.16 13.70
N TRP A 99 -2.93 2.58 12.68
CA TRP A 99 -2.79 3.97 12.25
C TRP A 99 -3.32 4.10 10.83
N LEU A 100 -4.03 5.19 10.56
CA LEU A 100 -4.54 5.54 9.24
C LEU A 100 -3.92 6.87 8.79
N GLY A 101 -3.60 6.96 7.50
CA GLY A 101 -3.15 8.19 6.85
C GLY A 101 -3.94 8.41 5.56
N TRP A 102 -4.43 9.62 5.35
CA TRP A 102 -5.24 9.98 4.18
C TRP A 102 -5.09 11.46 3.83
N ALA A 103 -5.37 11.76 2.57
CA ALA A 103 -5.52 13.11 2.08
C ALA A 103 -6.97 13.57 2.24
N GLU A 104 -7.16 14.84 2.57
CA GLU A 104 -8.47 15.49 2.55
C GLU A 104 -8.45 16.70 1.64
N ASP A 105 -9.40 16.72 0.71
CA ASP A 105 -9.64 17.82 -0.24
C ASP A 105 -11.02 18.43 0.02
N ALA A 106 -11.06 19.75 0.20
CA ALA A 106 -12.28 20.52 0.39
C ALA A 106 -13.17 20.64 -0.86
N GLY A 107 -12.71 20.13 -2.00
CA GLY A 107 -13.37 20.26 -3.30
C GLY A 107 -13.28 21.67 -3.88
N THR A 108 -12.50 22.55 -3.25
CA THR A 108 -12.06 23.84 -3.77
C THR A 108 -10.58 23.74 -4.00
N ALA A 109 -10.10 24.11 -5.19
CA ALA A 109 -8.68 24.08 -5.51
C ALA A 109 -7.85 24.74 -4.40
N HIS A 110 -6.69 24.15 -4.07
CA HIS A 110 -5.59 24.74 -3.27
C HIS A 110 -5.53 24.46 -1.76
N VAL A 111 -6.35 23.57 -1.18
CA VAL A 111 -6.14 23.10 0.21
C VAL A 111 -6.25 21.57 0.30
N ASP A 112 -5.09 20.91 0.18
CA ASP A 112 -4.96 19.46 0.41
C ASP A 112 -4.28 19.26 1.77
N SER A 113 -5.01 18.74 2.75
CA SER A 113 -4.42 18.31 4.02
C SER A 113 -4.02 16.84 3.94
N TYR A 114 -2.88 16.46 4.52
CA TYR A 114 -2.62 15.06 4.83
C TYR A 114 -2.82 14.85 6.32
N LEU A 115 -3.74 13.96 6.65
CA LEU A 115 -4.18 13.66 8.00
C LEU A 115 -3.66 12.28 8.38
N ILE A 116 -3.28 12.12 9.63
CA ILE A 116 -2.92 10.84 10.23
C ILE A 116 -3.70 10.72 11.53
N SER A 117 -4.23 9.54 11.82
CA SER A 117 -4.91 9.25 13.07
C SER A 117 -4.53 7.87 13.59
N ARG A 118 -4.41 7.76 14.91
CA ARG A 118 -4.07 6.53 15.64
C ARG A 118 -5.28 6.08 16.45
N TRP A 119 -5.55 4.79 16.45
CA TRP A 119 -6.48 4.18 17.40
C TRP A 119 -5.78 3.90 18.72
N ASP A 120 -6.35 4.33 19.85
CA ASP A 120 -5.76 4.10 21.18
C ASP A 120 -6.27 2.83 21.88
N GLY A 121 -7.25 2.14 21.29
CA GLY A 121 -8.00 1.03 21.89
C GLY A 121 -9.48 1.35 22.06
N HIS A 122 -9.85 2.63 22.12
CA HIS A 122 -11.21 3.10 22.35
C HIS A 122 -11.66 4.14 21.32
N ALA A 123 -10.76 5.03 20.88
CA ALA A 123 -11.07 6.09 19.93
C ALA A 123 -9.90 6.37 18.98
N TRP A 124 -10.23 6.99 17.85
CA TRP A 124 -9.25 7.59 16.97
C TRP A 124 -8.79 8.93 17.53
N SER A 125 -7.49 9.21 17.47
CA SER A 125 -6.99 10.56 17.74
C SER A 125 -7.59 11.56 16.75
N SER A 126 -7.73 12.82 17.17
CA SER A 126 -8.22 13.88 16.27
C SER A 126 -7.39 13.91 14.97
N PRO A 127 -8.01 13.89 13.78
CA PRO A 127 -7.29 13.95 12.50
C PRO A 127 -6.36 15.16 12.38
N GLY A 128 -6.72 16.26 13.06
CA GLY A 128 -5.93 17.47 13.10
C GLY A 128 -4.63 17.36 13.90
N THR A 129 -4.48 16.34 14.76
CA THR A 129 -3.30 16.17 15.64
C THR A 129 -2.01 16.02 14.83
N TYR A 130 -2.02 15.18 13.81
CA TYR A 130 -0.83 14.87 13.00
C TYR A 130 -0.90 15.48 11.60
N ALA A 131 -1.79 16.46 11.39
CA ALA A 131 -2.06 17.02 10.08
C ALA A 131 -0.86 17.79 9.51
N VAL A 132 -0.58 17.55 8.23
CA VAL A 132 0.29 18.39 7.40
C VAL A 132 -0.60 19.19 6.47
N ARG A 133 -0.66 20.51 6.70
CA ARG A 133 -1.49 21.44 5.93
C ARG A 133 -0.61 22.30 5.04
N ARG A 134 -0.74 22.14 3.73
CA ARG A 134 0.04 22.88 2.73
C ARG A 134 -0.88 23.30 1.59
N ASN A 135 -0.67 24.51 1.08
CA ASN A 135 -1.31 24.96 -0.16
C ASN A 135 -0.53 24.35 -1.33
N LEU A 136 -1.17 23.48 -2.11
CA LEU A 136 -0.51 22.66 -3.13
C LEU A 136 -1.18 22.90 -4.48
N SER A 137 -0.48 23.56 -5.40
CA SER A 137 -0.80 23.50 -6.83
C SER A 137 0.04 22.40 -7.52
N ASP A 138 -0.69 21.39 -8.00
CA ASP A 138 -0.47 20.46 -9.12
C ASP A 138 0.61 19.37 -9.23
N ALA A 139 1.74 19.28 -8.50
CA ALA A 139 2.77 18.29 -8.97
C ALA A 139 3.52 17.38 -7.97
N GLY A 140 3.18 17.34 -6.68
CA GLY A 140 3.97 16.58 -5.69
C GLY A 140 3.21 15.57 -4.85
N LYS A 141 1.97 15.21 -5.21
CA LYS A 141 0.96 14.59 -4.33
C LYS A 141 1.29 13.18 -3.78
N SER A 142 2.50 12.67 -3.97
CA SER A 142 2.92 11.38 -3.42
C SER A 142 3.58 11.51 -2.06
N ARG A 143 3.16 10.62 -1.16
CA ARG A 143 3.55 10.60 0.24
C ARG A 143 3.35 9.21 0.80
N ALA A 144 4.15 8.89 1.81
CA ALA A 144 3.97 7.69 2.59
C ALA A 144 4.38 7.97 4.03
N PHE A 145 3.65 7.35 4.96
CA PHE A 145 3.98 7.42 6.36
C PHE A 145 4.25 6.02 6.91
N THR A 146 5.02 5.98 7.98
CA THR A 146 5.16 4.84 8.88
C THR A 146 5.11 5.35 10.32
N VAL A 147 5.21 4.46 11.27
CA VAL A 147 5.27 4.79 12.70
C VAL A 147 6.63 4.34 13.22
N THR A 148 7.36 5.20 13.93
CA THR A 148 8.64 4.90 14.57
C THR A 148 8.45 4.08 15.86
N ASN A 149 9.54 3.56 16.45
CA ASN A 149 9.50 2.69 17.63
C ASN A 149 8.84 3.30 18.87
N ASP A 150 8.90 4.62 19.00
CA ASP A 150 8.29 5.41 20.08
C ASP A 150 6.80 5.72 19.82
N ASN A 151 6.17 5.08 18.83
CA ASN A 151 4.78 5.33 18.42
C ASN A 151 4.53 6.77 17.96
N THR A 152 5.49 7.39 17.27
CA THR A 152 5.30 8.68 16.60
C THR A 152 5.25 8.49 15.08
N PRO A 153 4.46 9.30 14.35
CA PRO A 153 4.38 9.14 12.91
C PRO A 153 5.62 9.74 12.24
N TYR A 154 6.07 9.07 11.18
CA TYR A 154 7.14 9.50 10.31
C TYR A 154 6.60 9.62 8.89
N LEU A 155 6.87 10.73 8.23
CA LEU A 155 6.30 11.01 6.92
C LEU A 155 7.42 11.26 5.90
N THR A 156 7.21 10.77 4.69
CA THR A 156 8.02 11.12 3.53
C THR A 156 7.11 11.72 2.48
N TRP A 157 7.56 12.81 1.88
CA TRP A 157 6.72 13.67 1.07
C TRP A 157 7.46 14.12 -0.17
N THR A 158 6.80 14.11 -1.32
CA THR A 158 7.37 14.68 -2.54
C THR A 158 7.16 16.20 -2.59
N ASN A 159 8.22 16.95 -2.31
CA ASN A 159 8.21 18.40 -2.43
C ASN A 159 8.41 18.78 -3.91
N ILE A 160 7.53 19.64 -4.43
CA ILE A 160 7.63 20.16 -5.81
C ILE A 160 8.74 21.19 -6.01
N TYR A 161 9.20 21.78 -4.91
CA TYR A 161 10.25 22.77 -4.88
C TYR A 161 11.17 22.50 -3.71
N PHE A 162 12.48 22.56 -3.97
CA PHE A 162 13.53 22.55 -2.96
C PHE A 162 14.70 23.40 -3.47
N PRO A 163 15.29 24.30 -2.65
CA PRO A 163 16.40 25.15 -3.09
C PRO A 163 17.56 24.35 -3.66
N GLY A 164 17.94 24.66 -4.91
CA GLY A 164 19.04 23.98 -5.62
C GLY A 164 18.68 22.63 -6.25
N ALA A 165 17.44 22.17 -6.11
CA ALA A 165 16.95 20.99 -6.83
C ALA A 165 16.48 21.36 -8.25
N TYR A 166 16.76 20.49 -9.21
CA TYR A 166 16.27 20.59 -10.58
C TYR A 166 14.75 20.46 -10.65
N ALA A 167 14.17 19.57 -9.84
CA ALA A 167 12.75 19.23 -9.84
C ALA A 167 12.33 18.69 -8.46
N GLN A 168 11.34 17.78 -8.42
CA GLN A 168 10.80 17.25 -7.18
C GLN A 168 11.86 16.53 -6.33
N VAL A 169 11.72 16.62 -5.01
CA VAL A 169 12.55 15.88 -4.05
C VAL A 169 11.68 15.06 -3.10
N VAL A 170 12.21 13.94 -2.62
CA VAL A 170 11.59 13.20 -1.51
C VAL A 170 12.16 13.71 -0.20
N GLN A 171 11.34 14.44 0.54
CA GLN A 171 11.70 15.09 1.79
C GLN A 171 11.14 14.31 2.99
N PRO A 172 11.97 13.97 3.99
CA PRO A 172 11.50 13.36 5.24
C PRO A 172 11.02 14.36 6.28
N PHE A 173 10.05 13.93 7.09
CA PHE A 173 9.36 14.70 8.13
C PHE A 173 9.28 13.87 9.40
N SER A 174 9.73 14.43 10.51
CA SER A 174 9.66 13.80 11.84
C SER A 174 8.67 14.54 12.73
N TRP A 175 7.81 13.81 13.43
CA TRP A 175 6.93 14.39 14.44
C TRP A 175 7.70 14.71 15.72
N GLN A 176 7.57 15.94 16.24
CA GLN A 176 8.25 16.43 17.44
C GLN A 176 7.29 16.58 18.64
N GLY A 177 6.23 15.77 18.69
CA GLY A 177 5.21 15.82 19.74
C GLY A 177 4.07 16.81 19.48
N VAL A 178 4.38 17.99 18.91
CA VAL A 178 3.38 19.05 18.62
C VAL A 178 3.41 19.58 17.19
N ARG A 179 4.49 19.32 16.45
CA ARG A 179 4.67 19.80 15.07
C ARG A 179 5.56 18.84 14.28
N TRP A 180 5.41 18.92 12.96
CA TRP A 180 6.33 18.30 12.03
C TRP A 180 7.61 19.12 11.87
N ALA A 181 8.74 18.43 11.74
CA ALA A 181 10.04 19.03 11.46
C ALA A 181 10.67 18.42 10.20
N GLU A 182 11.21 19.29 9.34
CA GLU A 182 11.90 18.97 8.08
C GLU A 182 13.42 19.01 8.29
N ASN A 183 13.90 18.32 9.32
CA ASN A 183 15.30 18.41 9.75
C ASN A 183 16.27 17.57 8.90
N ASP A 184 15.75 16.59 8.17
CA ASP A 184 16.56 15.71 7.33
C ASP A 184 16.76 16.32 5.93
N PRO A 185 17.89 16.08 5.25
CA PRO A 185 18.04 16.45 3.85
C PRO A 185 17.08 15.63 2.95
N PRO A 186 16.79 16.10 1.73
CA PRO A 186 16.07 15.30 0.75
C PRO A 186 16.84 14.00 0.44
N LEU A 187 16.09 12.93 0.18
CA LEU A 187 16.64 11.58 -0.01
C LEU A 187 17.28 11.35 -1.38
N ASN A 188 17.08 12.27 -2.32
CA ASN A 188 17.60 12.16 -3.68
C ASN A 188 19.10 11.79 -3.66
N HIS A 189 19.50 10.83 -4.50
CA HIS A 189 20.91 10.58 -4.77
C HIS A 189 21.56 11.78 -5.47
N SER A 190 20.81 12.45 -6.35
CA SER A 190 21.22 13.69 -6.99
C SER A 190 20.06 14.69 -7.03
N LEU A 191 20.32 15.91 -6.55
CA LEU A 191 19.40 17.03 -6.74
C LEU A 191 19.24 17.45 -8.22
N LYS A 192 20.00 16.86 -9.14
CA LYS A 192 19.85 17.04 -10.59
C LYS A 192 18.81 16.08 -11.21
N SER A 193 18.20 15.21 -10.40
CA SER A 193 17.19 14.24 -10.82
C SER A 193 15.93 14.40 -9.96
N ALA A 194 14.76 14.29 -10.60
CA ALA A 194 13.49 14.34 -9.88
C ALA A 194 13.32 13.07 -9.04
N ALA A 195 12.81 13.21 -7.83
CA ALA A 195 12.44 12.10 -6.96
C ALA A 195 10.98 12.20 -6.51
N PHE A 196 10.27 11.08 -6.52
CA PHE A 196 8.82 11.02 -6.29
C PHE A 196 8.34 9.61 -5.88
N PHE A 197 7.04 9.47 -5.60
CA PHE A 197 6.39 8.22 -5.18
C PHE A 197 7.11 7.49 -4.03
N PRO A 198 7.27 8.12 -2.84
CA PRO A 198 7.91 7.44 -1.73
C PRO A 198 7.02 6.35 -1.12
N ALA A 199 7.64 5.32 -0.56
CA ALA A 199 7.06 4.36 0.37
C ALA A 199 7.90 4.30 1.63
N ALA A 200 7.29 4.23 2.81
CA ALA A 200 7.98 4.24 4.10
C ALA A 200 7.61 3.01 4.93
N ALA A 201 8.59 2.42 5.61
CA ALA A 201 8.38 1.27 6.48
C ALA A 201 9.32 1.30 7.70
N ARG A 202 8.87 0.73 8.81
CA ARG A 202 9.70 0.53 10.01
C ARG A 202 10.20 -0.91 10.05
N GLY A 203 11.49 -1.10 10.31
CA GLY A 203 12.08 -2.41 10.59
C GLY A 203 11.94 -2.85 12.04
N PRO A 204 12.08 -4.16 12.34
CA PRO A 204 12.11 -4.67 13.73
C PRO A 204 13.27 -4.11 14.56
N ASP A 205 14.31 -3.61 13.89
CA ASP A 205 15.46 -2.90 14.46
C ASP A 205 15.15 -1.45 14.87
N GLY A 206 13.93 -0.97 14.60
CA GLY A 206 13.51 0.40 14.85
C GLY A 206 13.93 1.42 13.81
N GLN A 207 14.68 1.00 12.79
CA GLN A 207 15.08 1.89 11.71
C GLN A 207 13.89 2.16 10.79
N VAL A 208 13.84 3.39 10.27
CA VAL A 208 12.90 3.77 9.22
C VAL A 208 13.59 3.58 7.89
N TYR A 209 12.88 2.97 6.94
CA TYR A 209 13.32 2.79 5.58
C TYR A 209 12.37 3.54 4.66
N THR A 210 12.93 4.13 3.60
CA THR A 210 12.16 4.77 2.55
C THR A 210 12.61 4.25 1.21
N ALA A 211 11.66 3.81 0.40
CA ALA A 211 11.84 3.58 -1.03
C ALA A 211 11.29 4.79 -1.81
N TRP A 212 11.89 5.13 -2.94
CA TRP A 212 11.37 6.17 -3.83
C TRP A 212 11.79 5.89 -5.28
N LEU A 213 11.18 6.62 -6.20
CA LEU A 213 11.59 6.67 -7.60
C LEU A 213 12.45 7.89 -7.84
N GLU A 214 13.54 7.74 -8.58
CA GLU A 214 14.39 8.86 -9.01
C GLU A 214 14.78 8.75 -10.48
N GLY A 215 14.58 9.83 -11.24
CA GLY A 215 14.75 9.88 -12.68
C GLY A 215 13.71 10.77 -13.35
N ASP A 216 13.39 10.51 -14.61
CA ASP A 216 12.26 11.14 -15.29
C ASP A 216 11.00 10.25 -15.20
N VAL A 217 9.82 10.81 -15.51
CA VAL A 217 8.54 10.09 -15.35
C VAL A 217 8.47 8.85 -16.24
N ALA A 218 9.14 8.85 -17.40
CA ALA A 218 9.17 7.71 -18.31
C ALA A 218 10.27 6.70 -17.97
N ARG A 219 11.29 7.13 -17.23
CA ARG A 219 12.53 6.39 -16.94
C ARG A 219 13.04 6.77 -15.56
N SER A 220 12.64 5.98 -14.56
CA SER A 220 13.05 6.18 -13.18
C SER A 220 13.58 4.89 -12.57
N ASN A 221 14.39 5.03 -11.52
CA ASN A 221 14.92 3.91 -10.77
C ASN A 221 14.31 3.87 -9.36
N VAL A 222 14.04 2.66 -8.86
CA VAL A 222 13.64 2.47 -7.47
C VAL A 222 14.90 2.42 -6.59
N PHE A 223 14.97 3.32 -5.62
CA PHE A 223 16.02 3.35 -4.60
C PHE A 223 15.44 3.09 -3.22
N VAL A 224 16.29 2.65 -2.29
CA VAL A 224 15.95 2.46 -0.88
C VAL A 224 17.07 3.01 -0.02
N SER A 225 16.72 3.76 1.02
CA SER A 225 17.63 4.20 2.08
C SER A 225 17.04 3.84 3.43
N ARG A 226 17.92 3.73 4.42
CA ARG A 226 17.56 3.55 5.83
C ARG A 226 18.06 4.73 6.66
N ARG A 227 17.25 5.13 7.62
CA ARG A 227 17.57 6.13 8.64
C ARG A 227 18.07 5.43 9.89
N ALA A 228 19.35 5.64 10.21
CA ALA A 228 19.93 5.17 11.45
C ALA A 228 19.37 5.95 12.66
N ALA A 229 19.61 5.43 13.87
CA ALA A 229 19.12 6.04 15.10
C ALA A 229 19.67 7.47 15.35
N ASP A 230 20.86 7.76 14.83
CA ASP A 230 21.48 9.10 14.86
C ASP A 230 20.87 10.08 13.83
N GLY A 231 19.89 9.63 13.05
CA GLY A 231 19.20 10.39 12.02
C GLY A 231 19.87 10.40 10.66
N ARG A 232 21.02 9.74 10.50
CA ARG A 232 21.71 9.69 9.20
C ARG A 232 21.02 8.71 8.25
N TRP A 233 20.80 9.16 7.02
CA TRP A 233 20.34 8.32 5.92
C TRP A 233 21.51 7.61 5.23
N THR A 234 21.35 6.32 4.97
CA THR A 234 22.33 5.50 4.24
C THR A 234 21.63 4.68 3.15
N PRO A 235 22.17 4.61 1.92
CA PRO A 235 21.61 3.75 0.88
C PRO A 235 21.61 2.28 1.29
N VAL A 236 20.56 1.57 0.90
CA VAL A 236 20.45 0.12 1.04
C VAL A 236 20.64 -0.48 -0.36
N GLY A 237 21.91 -0.76 -0.71
CA GLY A 237 22.26 -1.26 -2.05
C GLY A 237 22.18 -0.20 -3.15
N GLY A 238 22.05 -0.66 -4.40
CA GLY A 238 21.85 0.19 -5.59
C GLY A 238 20.39 0.19 -6.07
N ALA A 239 20.16 0.63 -7.32
CA ALA A 239 18.84 0.62 -7.95
C ALA A 239 18.22 -0.78 -8.00
N LEU A 240 16.91 -0.88 -7.73
CA LEU A 240 16.19 -2.15 -7.65
C LEU A 240 15.61 -2.61 -8.98
N ASN A 241 15.60 -1.80 -10.04
CA ASN A 241 14.98 -2.14 -11.31
C ASN A 241 15.44 -3.51 -11.84
N VAL A 242 14.58 -4.19 -12.59
CA VAL A 242 14.97 -5.39 -13.34
C VAL A 242 15.76 -4.99 -14.58
N ARG A 243 15.38 -3.88 -15.22
CA ARG A 243 16.07 -3.29 -16.36
C ARG A 243 16.33 -1.81 -16.09
N PRO A 244 17.50 -1.28 -16.46
CA PRO A 244 17.76 0.14 -16.27
C PRO A 244 16.83 1.01 -17.14
N ASN A 245 16.46 2.19 -16.65
CA ASN A 245 15.75 3.25 -17.38
C ASN A 245 14.40 2.82 -17.99
N THR A 246 13.61 2.07 -17.26
CA THR A 246 12.25 1.66 -17.61
C THR A 246 11.19 2.55 -16.95
N TYR A 247 9.98 2.56 -17.52
CA TYR A 247 8.83 3.14 -16.84
C TYR A 247 8.55 2.34 -15.58
N THR A 248 8.61 3.01 -14.43
CA THR A 248 8.59 2.40 -13.11
C THR A 248 7.70 3.22 -12.20
N PHE A 249 6.85 2.58 -11.39
CA PHE A 249 5.89 3.28 -10.54
C PHE A 249 5.43 2.45 -9.33
N ASP A 250 4.71 3.11 -8.42
CA ASP A 250 4.11 2.55 -7.20
C ASP A 250 5.03 1.61 -6.38
N PRO A 251 6.22 2.06 -5.94
CA PRO A 251 7.03 1.25 -5.05
C PRO A 251 6.28 1.03 -3.73
N GLN A 252 6.40 -0.16 -3.19
CA GLN A 252 5.93 -0.60 -1.88
C GLN A 252 7.12 -1.13 -1.10
N LEU A 253 7.11 -0.93 0.20
CA LEU A 253 8.20 -1.35 1.08
C LEU A 253 7.64 -1.96 2.36
N ALA A 254 8.17 -3.10 2.75
CA ALA A 254 7.92 -3.71 4.05
C ALA A 254 9.23 -4.27 4.61
N VAL A 255 9.43 -4.19 5.93
CA VAL A 255 10.68 -4.60 6.56
C VAL A 255 10.38 -5.59 7.68
N GLY A 256 10.95 -6.78 7.57
CA GLY A 256 10.79 -7.86 8.55
C GLY A 256 12.14 -8.31 9.11
N ALA A 257 12.13 -9.37 9.92
CA ALA A 257 13.35 -9.90 10.54
C ALA A 257 14.41 -10.37 9.53
N GLN A 258 13.98 -10.80 8.34
CA GLN A 258 14.85 -11.18 7.22
C GLN A 258 15.30 -9.99 6.34
N GLY A 259 15.07 -8.76 6.79
CA GLY A 259 15.41 -7.53 6.08
C GLY A 259 14.28 -6.96 5.19
N PRO A 260 14.55 -5.83 4.53
CA PRO A 260 13.62 -5.16 3.62
C PRO A 260 13.18 -6.02 2.43
N VAL A 261 11.90 -5.89 2.08
CA VAL A 261 11.30 -6.39 0.83
C VAL A 261 10.63 -5.22 0.14
N ALA A 262 10.91 -5.06 -1.14
CA ALA A 262 10.29 -4.05 -1.98
C ALA A 262 9.52 -4.72 -3.11
N ALA A 263 8.36 -4.17 -3.44
CA ALA A 263 7.59 -4.52 -4.63
C ALA A 263 7.31 -3.25 -5.44
N TRP A 264 7.31 -3.34 -6.76
CA TRP A 264 7.06 -2.17 -7.63
C TRP A 264 6.46 -2.62 -8.95
N LEU A 265 5.91 -1.67 -9.69
CA LEU A 265 5.51 -1.85 -11.09
C LEU A 265 6.62 -1.37 -12.00
N GLU A 266 6.98 -2.18 -12.99
CA GLU A 266 7.97 -1.85 -14.02
C GLU A 266 7.46 -2.33 -15.38
N ASP A 267 7.67 -1.51 -16.42
CA ASP A 267 7.33 -1.89 -17.78
C ASP A 267 8.16 -3.09 -18.24
N GLN A 268 7.45 -4.13 -18.67
CA GLN A 268 7.99 -5.29 -19.34
C GLN A 268 7.35 -5.43 -20.72
N ASN A 269 7.95 -4.75 -21.70
CA ASN A 269 7.56 -4.82 -23.12
C ASN A 269 6.18 -4.20 -23.38
N GLY A 270 5.91 -3.01 -22.82
CA GLY A 270 4.62 -2.33 -22.94
C GLY A 270 3.55 -2.85 -21.97
N LEU A 271 3.96 -3.56 -20.93
CA LEU A 271 3.08 -4.11 -19.90
C LEU A 271 3.60 -3.79 -18.50
N ASP A 272 2.80 -3.11 -17.71
CA ASP A 272 3.06 -2.86 -16.30
C ASP A 272 3.07 -4.18 -15.52
N THR A 273 4.20 -4.48 -14.89
CA THR A 273 4.45 -5.79 -14.30
C THR A 273 4.97 -5.68 -12.87
N VAL A 274 4.43 -6.50 -11.96
CA VAL A 274 4.85 -6.48 -10.56
C VAL A 274 6.14 -7.28 -10.37
N PHE A 275 7.17 -6.65 -9.82
CA PHE A 275 8.41 -7.29 -9.40
C PHE A 275 8.62 -7.16 -7.90
N VAL A 276 9.38 -8.10 -7.32
CA VAL A 276 9.68 -8.14 -5.88
C VAL A 276 11.15 -8.49 -5.67
N LYS A 277 11.83 -7.72 -4.82
CA LYS A 277 13.21 -7.98 -4.37
C LYS A 277 13.29 -7.96 -2.85
N ARG A 278 14.19 -8.77 -2.29
CA ARG A 278 14.56 -8.78 -0.88
C ARG A 278 16.01 -8.36 -0.71
N TRP A 279 16.29 -7.53 0.30
CA TRP A 279 17.65 -7.24 0.73
C TRP A 279 18.19 -8.39 1.60
N THR A 280 19.35 -8.93 1.22
CA THR A 280 19.99 -10.07 1.91
C THR A 280 20.96 -9.67 3.02
N GLY A 281 21.11 -8.36 3.28
CA GLY A 281 22.18 -7.82 4.11
C GLY A 281 23.37 -7.29 3.29
N GLN A 282 23.55 -7.81 2.07
CA GLN A 282 24.65 -7.42 1.17
C GLN A 282 24.19 -6.94 -0.20
N GLN A 283 23.13 -7.54 -0.73
CA GLN A 283 22.59 -7.22 -2.05
C GLN A 283 21.08 -7.46 -2.13
N TRP A 284 20.42 -6.80 -3.08
CA TRP A 284 19.03 -7.09 -3.42
C TRP A 284 18.95 -8.32 -4.33
N THR A 285 18.08 -9.26 -3.99
CA THR A 285 17.84 -10.49 -4.76
C THR A 285 16.38 -10.57 -5.16
N SER A 286 16.12 -10.87 -6.43
CA SER A 286 14.76 -11.06 -6.95
C SER A 286 14.09 -12.27 -6.31
N LEU A 287 12.85 -12.12 -5.87
CA LEU A 287 12.02 -13.23 -5.43
C LEU A 287 11.25 -13.78 -6.63
N GLY A 288 11.89 -14.69 -7.38
CA GLY A 288 11.31 -15.27 -8.60
C GLY A 288 11.18 -14.29 -9.76
N SER A 289 10.29 -14.61 -10.70
CA SER A 289 9.96 -13.78 -11.86
C SER A 289 8.86 -12.75 -11.53
N ALA A 290 8.48 -11.97 -12.54
CA ALA A 290 7.27 -11.16 -12.56
C ALA A 290 6.06 -11.89 -11.94
N LEU A 291 5.24 -11.16 -11.17
CA LEU A 291 4.07 -11.75 -10.51
C LEU A 291 2.83 -11.81 -11.39
N ASN A 292 2.80 -11.13 -12.54
CA ASN A 292 1.60 -11.10 -13.36
C ASN A 292 1.07 -12.50 -13.68
N VAL A 293 -0.25 -12.66 -13.73
CA VAL A 293 -0.93 -13.95 -13.96
C VAL A 293 -1.58 -13.97 -15.33
N MET A 294 -2.29 -12.91 -15.72
CA MET A 294 -2.96 -12.85 -17.01
C MET A 294 -2.00 -12.32 -18.11
N PRO A 295 -1.81 -13.09 -19.20
CA PRO A 295 -1.04 -12.60 -20.33
C PRO A 295 -1.68 -11.37 -20.96
N GLY A 296 -0.86 -10.35 -21.25
CA GLY A 296 -1.29 -9.16 -22.00
C GLY A 296 -2.10 -8.13 -21.19
N THR A 297 -2.18 -8.26 -19.86
CA THR A 297 -2.83 -7.27 -19.00
C THR A 297 -1.82 -6.46 -18.19
N LEU A 298 -2.21 -5.23 -17.86
CA LEU A 298 -1.44 -4.32 -17.02
C LEU A 298 -1.74 -4.62 -15.56
N ALA A 299 -0.69 -4.70 -14.74
CA ALA A 299 -0.83 -4.73 -13.30
C ALA A 299 -0.90 -3.31 -12.73
N GLU A 300 -1.72 -3.12 -11.72
CA GLU A 300 -1.96 -1.84 -11.06
C GLU A 300 -1.94 -2.02 -9.53
N ARG A 301 -1.44 -1.00 -8.83
CA ARG A 301 -1.55 -0.85 -7.37
C ARG A 301 -1.13 -2.10 -6.57
N PRO A 302 0.14 -2.54 -6.66
CA PRO A 302 0.62 -3.58 -5.77
C PRO A 302 0.52 -3.11 -4.33
N ASN A 303 0.20 -4.03 -3.42
CA ASN A 303 0.25 -3.83 -2.00
C ASN A 303 0.98 -5.01 -1.35
N LEU A 304 1.89 -4.72 -0.41
CA LEU A 304 2.84 -5.67 0.15
C LEU A 304 2.68 -5.73 1.68
N ALA A 305 2.59 -6.94 2.22
CA ALA A 305 2.78 -7.21 3.65
C ALA A 305 3.76 -8.38 3.86
N LEU A 306 4.30 -8.48 5.06
CA LEU A 306 5.11 -9.62 5.48
C LEU A 306 4.38 -10.39 6.58
N ASP A 307 4.51 -11.71 6.59
CA ASP A 307 4.16 -12.50 7.77
C ASP A 307 5.25 -12.42 8.85
N ALA A 308 5.00 -13.03 10.02
CA ALA A 308 5.95 -13.06 11.14
C ALA A 308 7.28 -13.76 10.81
N ALA A 309 7.29 -14.68 9.85
CA ALA A 309 8.52 -15.31 9.34
C ALA A 309 9.26 -14.41 8.33
N GLY A 310 8.71 -13.25 7.98
CA GLY A 310 9.24 -12.34 6.99
C GLY A 310 8.89 -12.70 5.56
N ARG A 311 8.00 -13.67 5.30
CA ARG A 311 7.59 -14.06 3.95
C ARG A 311 6.61 -13.04 3.36
N PRO A 312 6.86 -12.55 2.14
CA PRO A 312 5.99 -11.55 1.54
C PRO A 312 4.69 -12.13 0.99
N LEU A 313 3.64 -11.34 1.17
CA LEU A 313 2.33 -11.44 0.55
C LEU A 313 2.13 -10.18 -0.30
N VAL A 314 1.81 -10.37 -1.58
CA VAL A 314 1.52 -9.26 -2.49
C VAL A 314 0.13 -9.47 -3.09
N ALA A 315 -0.70 -8.42 -3.10
CA ALA A 315 -1.89 -8.37 -3.95
C ALA A 315 -1.79 -7.20 -4.92
N TRP A 316 -2.44 -7.35 -6.06
CA TRP A 316 -2.49 -6.36 -7.11
C TRP A 316 -3.75 -6.55 -7.96
N VAL A 317 -4.01 -5.59 -8.83
CA VAL A 317 -5.12 -5.63 -9.78
C VAL A 317 -4.55 -5.84 -11.18
N GLU A 318 -5.19 -6.64 -12.01
CA GLU A 318 -4.84 -6.82 -13.42
C GLU A 318 -6.03 -6.56 -14.34
N GLY A 319 -5.80 -5.87 -15.45
CA GLY A 319 -6.79 -5.70 -16.51
C GLY A 319 -6.23 -5.07 -17.77
N ARG A 320 -7.08 -4.93 -18.78
CA ARG A 320 -6.77 -4.19 -20.01
C ARG A 320 -8.04 -3.46 -20.47
N GLY A 321 -7.86 -2.26 -21.02
CA GLY A 321 -8.97 -1.36 -21.41
C GLY A 321 -10.12 -2.08 -22.09
N GLY A 322 -11.30 -2.05 -21.45
CA GLY A 322 -12.56 -2.62 -21.94
C GLY A 322 -13.11 -3.81 -21.14
N GLY A 323 -12.27 -4.54 -20.40
CA GLY A 323 -12.71 -5.69 -19.58
C GLY A 323 -12.74 -5.42 -18.07
N PRO A 324 -13.36 -6.30 -17.26
CA PRO A 324 -13.33 -6.20 -15.80
C PRO A 324 -11.92 -6.49 -15.28
N ARG A 325 -11.44 -5.61 -14.40
CA ARG A 325 -10.20 -5.78 -13.65
C ARG A 325 -10.34 -6.83 -12.57
N ARG A 326 -9.28 -7.62 -12.38
CA ARG A 326 -9.24 -8.78 -11.48
C ARG A 326 -8.21 -8.61 -10.38
N VAL A 327 -8.56 -9.02 -9.16
CA VAL A 327 -7.64 -9.02 -8.03
C VAL A 327 -6.89 -10.33 -7.99
N TYR A 328 -5.57 -10.27 -7.84
CA TYR A 328 -4.73 -11.43 -7.58
C TYR A 328 -3.95 -11.20 -6.31
N ALA A 329 -3.59 -12.31 -5.64
CA ALA A 329 -2.64 -12.28 -4.54
C ALA A 329 -1.73 -13.51 -4.60
N LYS A 330 -0.45 -13.32 -4.27
CA LYS A 330 0.54 -14.38 -4.17
C LYS A 330 1.30 -14.26 -2.86
N ARG A 331 1.63 -15.41 -2.26
CA ARG A 331 2.50 -15.50 -1.08
C ARG A 331 3.75 -16.31 -1.37
N TRP A 332 4.89 -15.79 -0.95
CA TRP A 332 6.18 -16.49 -1.06
C TRP A 332 6.29 -17.55 0.03
N ASP A 333 6.63 -18.80 -0.33
CA ASP A 333 6.84 -19.87 0.65
C ASP A 333 8.29 -20.04 1.13
N GLY A 334 9.21 -19.28 0.53
CA GLY A 334 10.66 -19.44 0.72
C GLY A 334 11.38 -19.84 -0.55
N GLN A 335 10.68 -20.46 -1.51
CA GLN A 335 11.23 -20.96 -2.76
C GLN A 335 10.45 -20.45 -4.00
N ARG A 336 9.13 -20.33 -3.89
CA ARG A 336 8.25 -19.91 -4.99
C ARG A 336 7.06 -19.09 -4.49
N TRP A 337 6.42 -18.40 -5.43
CA TRP A 337 5.16 -17.73 -5.19
C TRP A 337 3.98 -18.69 -5.38
N ASN A 338 3.12 -18.77 -4.38
CA ASN A 338 1.86 -19.52 -4.43
C ASN A 338 0.69 -18.55 -4.63
N VAL A 339 -0.15 -18.81 -5.64
CA VAL A 339 -1.36 -18.03 -5.92
C VAL A 339 -2.42 -18.35 -4.86
N LEU A 340 -2.94 -17.32 -4.21
CA LEU A 340 -4.05 -17.47 -3.27
C LEU A 340 -5.36 -17.69 -4.02
N GLY A 341 -6.21 -18.60 -3.53
CA GLY A 341 -7.50 -18.91 -4.15
C GLY A 341 -7.43 -19.61 -5.52
N GLY A 342 -6.24 -19.95 -6.01
CA GLY A 342 -6.05 -20.66 -7.28
C GLY A 342 -6.30 -19.83 -8.55
N GLY A 343 -6.56 -18.52 -8.43
CA GLY A 343 -6.92 -17.67 -9.56
C GLY A 343 -7.33 -16.26 -9.13
N PRO A 344 -8.11 -15.53 -9.96
CA PRO A 344 -8.62 -14.22 -9.59
C PRO A 344 -9.53 -14.32 -8.36
N LEU A 345 -9.39 -13.36 -7.44
CA LEU A 345 -10.10 -13.36 -6.16
C LEU A 345 -11.52 -12.77 -6.24
N ASN A 346 -11.91 -12.19 -7.37
CA ASN A 346 -13.23 -11.57 -7.57
C ASN A 346 -14.38 -12.53 -7.18
N LEU A 347 -15.54 -11.98 -6.83
CA LEU A 347 -16.75 -12.76 -6.57
C LEU A 347 -17.33 -13.37 -7.85
N ALA A 348 -17.22 -12.65 -8.97
CA ALA A 348 -17.63 -13.14 -10.27
C ALA A 348 -16.73 -12.62 -11.40
N ALA A 349 -16.63 -13.39 -12.49
CA ALA A 349 -15.74 -13.08 -13.61
C ALA A 349 -16.05 -11.73 -14.31
N GLY A 350 -17.30 -11.26 -14.24
CA GLY A 350 -17.76 -10.00 -14.84
C GLY A 350 -17.63 -8.77 -13.93
N HIS A 351 -17.26 -8.96 -12.67
CA HIS A 351 -17.18 -7.86 -11.71
C HIS A 351 -15.85 -7.14 -11.81
N ASP A 352 -15.90 -5.82 -11.99
CA ASP A 352 -14.70 -4.99 -12.01
C ASP A 352 -14.23 -4.70 -10.58
N ALA A 353 -12.95 -4.97 -10.30
CA ALA A 353 -12.34 -4.76 -8.99
C ALA A 353 -11.24 -3.70 -9.01
N SER A 354 -10.97 -3.11 -7.85
CA SER A 354 -9.95 -2.06 -7.67
C SER A 354 -9.48 -1.98 -6.22
N SER A 355 -8.37 -1.28 -6.00
CA SER A 355 -7.85 -0.94 -4.66
C SER A 355 -7.65 -2.16 -3.76
N ALA A 356 -6.91 -3.16 -4.25
CA ALA A 356 -6.49 -4.29 -3.44
C ALA A 356 -5.52 -3.85 -2.33
N SER A 357 -5.73 -4.35 -1.12
CA SER A 357 -4.83 -4.21 0.02
C SER A 357 -4.66 -5.56 0.72
N VAL A 358 -3.54 -5.75 1.42
CA VAL A 358 -3.22 -7.01 2.08
C VAL A 358 -2.71 -6.81 3.51
N THR A 359 -2.94 -7.80 4.34
CA THR A 359 -2.23 -7.94 5.62
C THR A 359 -2.11 -9.41 5.98
N VAL A 360 -1.37 -9.72 7.04
CA VAL A 360 -1.26 -11.06 7.61
C VAL A 360 -1.70 -10.98 9.07
N ASP A 361 -2.67 -11.82 9.45
CA ASP A 361 -3.17 -11.85 10.83
C ASP A 361 -2.21 -12.59 11.79
N ALA A 362 -2.48 -12.53 13.09
CA ALA A 362 -1.64 -13.18 14.11
C ALA A 362 -1.49 -14.71 13.91
N ALA A 363 -2.42 -15.36 13.22
CA ALA A 363 -2.34 -16.79 12.92
C ALA A 363 -1.57 -17.08 11.63
N GLY A 364 -0.95 -16.07 11.01
CA GLY A 364 -0.21 -16.20 9.76
C GLY A 364 -1.11 -16.31 8.52
N ARG A 365 -2.43 -16.04 8.66
CA ARG A 365 -3.37 -16.12 7.55
C ARG A 365 -3.30 -14.85 6.71
N ALA A 366 -3.24 -15.01 5.40
CA ALA A 366 -3.33 -13.89 4.48
C ALA A 366 -4.75 -13.30 4.50
N VAL A 367 -4.86 -11.98 4.57
CA VAL A 367 -6.13 -11.25 4.45
C VAL A 367 -6.00 -10.27 3.30
N VAL A 368 -6.96 -10.29 2.38
CA VAL A 368 -6.98 -9.42 1.20
C VAL A 368 -8.33 -8.69 1.18
N ALA A 369 -8.29 -7.37 0.99
CA ALA A 369 -9.48 -6.53 0.83
C ALA A 369 -9.42 -5.77 -0.50
N TRP A 370 -10.56 -5.53 -1.13
CA TRP A 370 -10.66 -4.74 -2.35
C TRP A 370 -12.07 -4.16 -2.53
N CYS A 371 -12.21 -3.20 -3.43
CA CYS A 371 -13.51 -2.72 -3.87
C CYS A 371 -13.93 -3.50 -5.12
N GLU A 372 -15.14 -4.06 -5.14
CA GLU A 372 -15.66 -4.81 -6.28
C GLU A 372 -17.07 -4.34 -6.63
N ARG A 373 -17.35 -4.19 -7.93
CA ARG A 373 -18.69 -3.86 -8.40
C ARG A 373 -19.63 -5.05 -8.21
N THR A 374 -20.57 -4.93 -7.28
CA THR A 374 -21.67 -5.90 -7.07
C THR A 374 -23.01 -5.21 -7.34
N GLY A 375 -23.74 -5.69 -8.35
CA GLY A 375 -24.94 -4.99 -8.84
C GLY A 375 -24.62 -3.59 -9.38
N THR A 376 -25.28 -2.57 -8.82
CA THR A 376 -25.15 -1.16 -9.24
C THR A 376 -24.09 -0.38 -8.49
N ARG A 377 -23.48 -0.93 -7.44
CA ARG A 377 -22.51 -0.24 -6.59
C ARG A 377 -21.20 -1.00 -6.44
N ARG A 378 -20.18 -0.36 -5.89
CA ARG A 378 -18.96 -1.03 -5.40
C ARG A 378 -19.05 -1.32 -3.91
N ASP A 379 -18.75 -2.55 -3.53
CA ASP A 379 -18.68 -2.98 -2.14
C ASP A 379 -17.24 -3.32 -1.72
N VAL A 380 -16.97 -3.21 -0.43
CA VAL A 380 -15.73 -3.72 0.15
C VAL A 380 -15.86 -5.23 0.32
N ILE A 381 -14.96 -5.99 -0.29
CA ILE A 381 -14.87 -7.44 -0.12
C ILE A 381 -13.61 -7.76 0.67
N VAL A 382 -13.71 -8.64 1.67
CA VAL A 382 -12.56 -9.16 2.41
C VAL A 382 -12.54 -10.68 2.37
N LYS A 383 -11.41 -11.27 1.99
CA LYS A 383 -11.17 -12.72 2.06
C LYS A 383 -9.96 -13.03 2.93
N ARG A 384 -10.06 -14.12 3.69
CA ARG A 384 -8.98 -14.69 4.49
C ARG A 384 -8.60 -16.06 3.97
N PHE A 385 -7.31 -16.32 3.83
CA PHE A 385 -6.76 -17.56 3.28
C PHE A 385 -5.95 -18.28 4.36
N ALA A 386 -5.91 -19.61 4.29
CA ALA A 386 -5.10 -20.41 5.19
C ALA A 386 -3.60 -20.04 5.07
N PRO A 387 -2.79 -20.29 6.14
CA PRO A 387 -1.36 -19.95 6.16
C PRO A 387 -0.50 -20.70 5.15
#